data_AF-A0A660M9G2-F1
#
_entry.id   AF-A0A660M9G2-F1
#
_cell.length_a   1.000
_cell.length_b   1.000
_cell.length_c   1.000
_cell.angle_alpha   90.00
_cell.angle_beta   90.00
_cell.angle_gamma   90.00
#
_symmetry.space_group_name_H-M   'P 1'
#
loop_
_entity.id
_entity.type
_entity.pdbx_description
1 polymer ?
#
loop_
_entity_poly.entity_id
_entity_poly.type
_entity_poly.pdbx_seq_one_letter_code
_entity_poly.pdbx_strand_id
1 'polypeptide(L)'
;MAELCFKIEVVEKLLLEAGFSDIESKPFVSFEEPNTFRTEAFLYKNSSREIYILIECLGDELAIYMRNNIDLKILKNSRYIILLIENGDIQERGGSELNNFKSRNIFSEANRKITKLVHDLKLSILQ
;
A
#
# COMPACT_ATOMS: atom_id res chain seq x y z
N MET A 1 -9.23 -19.61 -17.57
CA MET A 1 -8.12 -18.69 -17.22
C MET A 1 -8.29 -18.36 -15.76
N ALA A 2 -7.22 -18.39 -14.96
CA ALA A 2 -7.33 -17.91 -13.59
C ALA A 2 -7.66 -16.42 -13.64
N GLU A 3 -8.66 -15.99 -12.89
CA GLU A 3 -9.02 -14.59 -12.79
C GLU A 3 -7.90 -13.85 -12.04
N LEU A 4 -7.32 -12.83 -12.68
CA LEU A 4 -6.30 -11.98 -12.07
C LEU A 4 -6.94 -11.30 -10.86
N CYS A 5 -6.40 -11.52 -9.67
CA CYS A 5 -6.94 -10.92 -8.45
C CYS A 5 -5.83 -10.59 -7.46
N PHE A 6 -6.03 -9.52 -6.71
CA PHE A 6 -5.21 -9.20 -5.55
C PHE A 6 -5.56 -10.14 -4.40
N LYS A 7 -4.55 -10.67 -3.72
CA LYS A 7 -4.72 -11.64 -2.63
C LYS A 7 -4.14 -11.09 -1.33
N ILE A 8 -4.89 -11.27 -0.25
CA ILE A 8 -4.53 -10.81 1.09
C ILE A 8 -3.18 -11.40 1.52
N GLU A 9 -2.94 -12.68 1.28
CA GLU A 9 -1.71 -13.38 1.71
C GLU A 9 -0.47 -12.86 0.97
N VAL A 10 -0.65 -12.46 -0.30
CA VAL A 10 0.41 -11.87 -1.11
C VAL A 10 0.77 -10.49 -0.61
N VAL A 11 -0.24 -9.66 -0.30
CA VAL A 11 -0.05 -8.32 0.26
C VAL A 11 0.69 -8.39 1.60
N GLU A 12 0.23 -9.25 2.52
CA GLU A 12 0.86 -9.44 3.82
C GLU A 12 2.32 -9.90 3.71
N LYS A 13 2.58 -10.89 2.85
CA LYS A 13 3.93 -11.38 2.59
C LYS A 13 4.86 -10.28 2.07
N LEU A 14 4.43 -9.52 1.07
CA LEU A 14 5.25 -8.45 0.48
C LEU A 14 5.49 -7.29 1.44
N LEU A 15 4.50 -6.96 2.30
CA LEU A 15 4.68 -5.99 3.38
C LEU A 15 5.75 -6.44 4.37
N LEU A 16 5.69 -7.70 4.80
CA LEU A 16 6.67 -8.29 5.72
C LEU A 16 8.08 -8.29 5.10
N GLU A 17 8.22 -8.69 3.84
CA GLU A 17 9.49 -8.67 3.11
C GLU A 17 10.04 -7.24 2.90
N ALA A 18 9.16 -6.25 2.75
CA ALA A 18 9.52 -4.84 2.69
C ALA A 18 9.92 -4.26 4.06
N GLY A 19 9.73 -5.02 5.15
CA GLY A 19 10.11 -4.66 6.52
C GLY A 19 9.03 -3.92 7.30
N PHE A 20 7.76 -3.98 6.85
CA PHE A 20 6.63 -3.49 7.63
C PHE A 20 6.33 -4.45 8.79
N SER A 21 5.81 -3.90 9.87
CA SER A 21 5.37 -4.63 11.06
C SER A 21 3.91 -4.35 11.38
N ASP A 22 3.36 -5.11 12.34
CA ASP A 22 2.00 -4.92 12.85
C ASP A 22 0.95 -4.95 11.72
N ILE A 23 1.12 -5.94 10.84
CA ILE A 23 0.27 -6.14 9.67
C ILE A 23 -1.05 -6.75 10.16
N GLU A 24 -2.14 -6.01 9.95
CA GLU A 24 -3.50 -6.46 10.24
C GLU A 24 -4.34 -6.40 8.97
N SER A 25 -4.86 -7.53 8.52
CA SER A 25 -5.78 -7.58 7.39
C SER A 25 -7.17 -8.05 7.81
N LYS A 26 -8.19 -7.43 7.22
CA LYS A 26 -9.61 -7.71 7.49
C LYS A 26 -10.38 -7.79 6.18
N PRO A 27 -11.12 -8.86 5.91
CA PRO A 27 -12.00 -8.93 4.75
C PRO A 27 -13.15 -7.92 4.92
N PHE A 28 -13.61 -7.35 3.81
CA PHE A 28 -14.84 -6.57 3.84
C PHE A 28 -16.04 -7.52 3.75
N VAL A 29 -16.80 -7.63 4.84
CA VAL A 29 -17.96 -8.54 4.91
C VAL A 29 -19.17 -8.01 4.12
N SER A 30 -19.15 -6.73 3.73
CA SER A 30 -20.28 -6.03 3.12
C SER A 30 -20.24 -5.94 1.59
N PHE A 31 -19.21 -6.45 0.93
CA PHE A 31 -19.07 -6.39 -0.54
C PHE A 31 -19.39 -7.76 -1.14
N GLU A 32 -20.04 -7.76 -2.31
CA GLU A 32 -20.36 -8.99 -3.04
C GLU A 32 -19.14 -9.52 -3.81
N GLU A 33 -18.21 -8.63 -4.14
CA GLU A 33 -16.99 -8.94 -4.86
C GLU A 33 -16.04 -9.82 -4.01
N PRO A 34 -15.48 -10.89 -4.59
CA PRO A 34 -14.47 -11.69 -3.92
C PRO A 34 -13.18 -10.88 -3.73
N ASN A 35 -12.37 -11.28 -2.75
CA ASN A 35 -11.06 -10.68 -2.45
C ASN A 35 -11.13 -9.18 -2.08
N THR A 36 -12.21 -8.76 -1.43
CA THR A 36 -12.34 -7.43 -0.85
C THR A 36 -11.75 -7.43 0.56
N PHE A 37 -10.74 -6.59 0.80
CA PHE A 37 -10.05 -6.54 2.09
C PHE A 37 -9.39 -5.19 2.35
N ARG A 38 -9.12 -4.94 3.63
CA ARG A 38 -8.27 -3.85 4.11
C ARG A 38 -7.08 -4.44 4.84
N THR A 39 -5.88 -3.92 4.56
CA THR A 39 -4.66 -4.23 5.31
C THR A 39 -4.04 -2.94 5.84
N GLU A 40 -3.71 -2.93 7.12
CA GLU A 40 -2.99 -1.85 7.79
C GLU A 40 -1.61 -2.36 8.23
N ALA A 41 -0.58 -1.55 8.08
CA ALA A 41 0.75 -1.89 8.57
C ALA A 41 1.59 -0.64 8.87
N PHE A 42 2.77 -0.85 9.47
CA PHE A 42 3.63 0.24 9.93
C PHE A 42 5.10 0.01 9.58
N LEU A 43 5.82 1.09 9.26
CA LEU A 43 7.28 1.12 9.38
C LEU A 43 7.64 1.95 10.61
N TYR A 44 8.60 1.45 11.40
CA TYR A 44 9.09 2.13 12.61
C TYR A 44 7.97 2.47 13.61
N LYS A 45 7.06 1.53 13.88
CA LYS A 45 5.93 1.71 14.80
C LYS A 45 6.40 2.21 16.17
N ASN A 46 5.61 3.08 16.79
CA ASN A 46 5.88 3.73 18.08
C ASN A 46 7.14 4.62 18.08
N SER A 47 7.53 5.14 16.90
CA SER A 47 8.64 6.09 16.78
C SER A 47 8.18 7.41 16.17
N SER A 48 8.98 8.47 16.37
CA SER A 48 8.78 9.76 15.68
C SER A 48 8.94 9.68 14.15
N ARG A 49 9.37 8.53 13.63
CA ARG A 49 9.58 8.23 12.22
C ARG A 49 8.52 7.31 11.65
N GLU A 50 7.48 7.00 12.42
CA GLU A 50 6.45 6.06 12.04
C GLU A 50 5.80 6.46 10.70
N ILE A 51 5.74 5.46 9.82
CA ILE A 51 5.01 5.54 8.56
C ILE A 51 3.87 4.53 8.64
N TYR A 52 2.66 5.03 8.42
CA TYR A 52 1.46 4.23 8.30
C TYR A 52 1.21 3.89 6.84
N ILE A 53 0.82 2.64 6.58
CA ILE A 53 0.28 2.21 5.30
C ILE A 53 -1.13 1.63 5.49
N LEU A 54 -2.02 1.97 4.57
CA LEU A 54 -3.35 1.43 4.42
C LEU A 54 -3.45 0.89 2.98
N ILE A 55 -3.82 -0.36 2.83
CA ILE A 55 -4.12 -0.98 1.54
C ILE A 55 -5.58 -1.40 1.56
N GLU A 56 -6.34 -1.00 0.55
CA GLU A 56 -7.73 -1.39 0.37
C GLU A 56 -7.89 -2.03 -1.00
N CYS A 57 -8.42 -3.24 -1.00
CA CYS A 57 -8.75 -4.00 -2.20
C CYS A 57 -10.27 -4.09 -2.33
N LEU A 58 -10.77 -3.67 -3.49
CA LEU A 58 -12.18 -3.70 -3.86
C LEU A 58 -12.39 -4.58 -5.09
N GLY A 59 -11.86 -5.81 -5.05
CA GLY A 59 -11.93 -6.77 -6.16
C GLY A 59 -10.79 -6.57 -7.17
N ASP A 60 -11.07 -5.83 -8.24
CA ASP A 60 -10.12 -5.53 -9.34
C ASP A 60 -9.34 -4.22 -9.13
N GLU A 61 -9.72 -3.43 -8.14
CA GLU A 61 -9.00 -2.21 -7.73
C GLU A 61 -8.28 -2.41 -6.39
N LEU A 62 -7.01 -1.98 -6.33
CA LEU A 62 -6.21 -1.95 -5.11
C LEU A 62 -5.63 -0.56 -4.88
N ALA A 63 -6.10 0.11 -3.83
CA ALA A 63 -5.60 1.39 -3.37
C ALA A 63 -4.53 1.18 -2.28
N ILE A 64 -3.38 1.84 -2.41
CA ILE A 64 -2.30 1.87 -1.44
C ILE A 64 -2.11 3.32 -1.01
N TYR A 65 -2.32 3.60 0.27
CA TYR A 65 -2.11 4.89 0.89
C TYR A 65 -1.01 4.80 1.93
N MET A 66 -0.01 5.69 1.84
CA MET A 66 1.10 5.79 2.78
C MET A 66 1.18 7.21 3.33
N ARG A 67 1.43 7.36 4.63
CA ARG A 67 1.66 8.66 5.27
C ARG A 67 2.62 8.57 6.45
N ASN A 68 3.28 9.68 6.77
CA ASN A 68 3.96 9.81 8.06
C ASN A 68 2.97 10.10 9.21
N ASN A 69 3.38 9.79 10.43
CA ASN A 69 2.63 10.06 11.66
C ASN A 69 2.85 11.50 12.18
N ILE A 70 2.63 12.52 11.33
CA ILE A 70 2.72 13.92 11.74
C ILE A 70 1.34 14.58 11.69
N ASP A 71 0.92 15.14 12.83
CA ASP A 71 -0.39 15.80 12.99
C ASP A 71 -0.50 17.11 12.21
N LEU A 72 0.59 17.88 12.15
CA LEU A 72 0.62 19.14 11.42
C LEU A 72 0.52 18.87 9.92
N LYS A 73 -0.63 19.22 9.31
CA LYS A 73 -0.89 19.04 7.87
C LYS A 73 0.24 19.56 6.97
N ILE A 74 0.84 20.69 7.31
CA ILE A 74 1.95 21.31 6.55
C ILE A 74 3.27 20.54 6.60
N LEU A 75 3.37 19.51 7.45
CA LEU A 75 4.53 18.62 7.59
C LEU A 75 4.20 17.18 7.19
N LYS A 76 2.94 16.92 6.82
CA LYS A 76 2.45 15.59 6.46
C LYS A 76 2.95 15.20 5.08
N ASN A 77 3.67 14.10 4.99
CA ASN A 77 4.04 13.51 3.72
C ASN A 77 3.06 12.38 3.45
N SER A 78 2.53 12.33 2.24
CA SER A 78 1.65 11.25 1.82
C SER A 78 1.92 10.82 0.39
N ARG A 79 1.59 9.56 0.11
CA ARG A 79 1.60 8.99 -1.23
C ARG A 79 0.39 8.09 -1.35
N TYR A 80 -0.24 8.12 -2.52
CA TYR A 80 -1.27 7.17 -2.87
C TYR A 80 -0.97 6.56 -4.24
N ILE A 81 -1.35 5.29 -4.39
CA ILE A 81 -1.24 4.52 -5.62
C ILE A 81 -2.55 3.75 -5.76
N ILE A 82 -3.09 3.70 -6.97
CA ILE A 82 -4.27 2.90 -7.31
C ILE A 82 -3.83 1.97 -8.44
N LEU A 83 -4.02 0.69 -8.24
CA LEU A 83 -3.83 -0.36 -9.23
C LEU A 83 -5.19 -0.86 -9.68
N LEU A 84 -5.43 -0.91 -10.98
CA LEU A 84 -6.68 -1.43 -11.56
C LEU A 84 -6.35 -2.56 -12.52
N ILE A 85 -6.95 -3.73 -12.30
CA ILE A 85 -6.91 -4.86 -13.22
C ILE A 85 -8.01 -4.65 -14.25
N GLU A 86 -7.64 -4.43 -15.51
CA GLU A 86 -8.60 -4.23 -16.59
C GLU A 86 -8.09 -4.91 -17.86
N ASN A 87 -8.95 -5.70 -18.52
CA ASN A 87 -8.63 -6.38 -19.79
C ASN A 87 -7.36 -7.26 -19.75
N GLY A 88 -7.02 -7.83 -18.59
CA GLY A 88 -5.82 -8.66 -18.42
C GLY A 88 -4.52 -7.88 -18.21
N ASP A 89 -4.59 -6.57 -18.03
CA ASP A 89 -3.46 -5.70 -17.72
C ASP A 89 -3.66 -4.96 -16.39
N ILE A 90 -2.60 -4.41 -15.80
CA ILE A 90 -2.63 -3.67 -14.55
C ILE A 90 -2.28 -2.20 -14.81
N GLN A 91 -3.28 -1.34 -14.81
CA GLN A 91 -3.08 0.11 -14.85
C GLN A 91 -2.65 0.63 -13.48
N GLU A 92 -1.72 1.59 -13.46
CA GLU A 92 -1.27 2.27 -12.24
C GLU A 92 -1.56 3.77 -12.35
N ARG A 93 -2.18 4.32 -11.32
CA ARG A 93 -2.38 5.76 -11.10
C ARG A 93 -1.87 6.13 -9.72
N GLY A 94 -1.50 7.38 -9.49
CA GLY A 94 -1.03 7.78 -8.18
C GLY A 94 -0.55 9.21 -8.11
N GLY A 95 -0.24 9.62 -6.88
CA GLY A 95 0.26 10.95 -6.57
C GLY A 95 0.98 10.96 -5.23
N SER A 96 1.71 12.04 -4.98
CA SER A 96 2.41 12.22 -3.70
C SER A 96 2.44 13.68 -3.31
N GLU A 97 2.22 13.94 -2.02
CA GLU A 97 2.40 15.23 -1.40
C GLU A 97 3.64 15.16 -0.50
N LEU A 98 4.67 15.92 -0.88
CA LEU A 98 5.94 15.97 -0.17
C LEU A 98 6.15 17.36 0.42
N ASN A 99 6.27 17.43 1.74
CA ASN A 99 6.66 18.63 2.45
C ASN A 99 8.19 18.73 2.54
N ASN A 100 8.70 19.97 2.48
CA ASN A 100 10.13 20.26 2.27
C ASN A 100 11.02 20.16 3.54
N PHE A 101 10.47 19.69 4.67
CA PHE A 101 11.17 19.62 5.95
C PHE A 101 11.96 18.32 6.15
N LYS A 102 12.75 18.24 7.23
CA LYS A 102 13.71 17.17 7.58
C LYS A 102 13.18 15.72 7.55
N SER A 103 11.87 15.50 7.37
CA SER A 103 11.23 14.18 7.19
C SER A 103 11.41 13.58 5.78
N ARG A 104 12.00 14.33 4.82
CA ARG A 104 12.17 13.91 3.43
C ARG A 104 12.93 12.60 3.24
N ASN A 105 14.01 12.36 4.00
CA ASN A 105 14.86 11.18 3.80
C ASN A 105 14.17 9.88 4.21
N ILE A 106 13.52 9.87 5.37
CA ILE A 106 12.78 8.69 5.89
C ILE A 106 11.59 8.39 4.98
N PHE A 107 10.84 9.42 4.59
CA PHE A 107 9.72 9.24 3.67
C PHE A 107 10.19 8.78 2.28
N SER A 108 11.37 9.21 1.83
CA SER A 108 11.98 8.73 0.59
C SER A 108 12.36 7.25 0.66
N GLU A 109 12.83 6.75 1.81
CA GLU A 109 13.12 5.33 1.99
C GLU A 109 11.84 4.50 1.96
N ALA A 110 10.81 4.93 2.70
CA ALA A 110 9.50 4.30 2.69
C ALA A 110 8.90 4.30 1.26
N ASN A 111 9.02 5.40 0.51
CA ASN A 111 8.61 5.47 -0.89
C ASN A 111 9.29 4.42 -1.77
N ARG A 112 10.59 4.17 -1.58
CA ARG A 112 11.31 3.13 -2.35
C ARG A 112 10.77 1.73 -2.02
N LYS A 113 10.48 1.47 -0.75
CA LYS A 113 9.87 0.20 -0.30
C LYS A 113 8.49 0.01 -0.93
N ILE A 114 7.64 1.04 -0.96
CA ILE A 114 6.33 0.99 -1.62
C ILE A 114 6.44 0.77 -3.12
N THR A 115 7.35 1.47 -3.81
CA THR A 115 7.55 1.27 -5.25
C THR A 115 7.95 -0.17 -5.57
N LYS A 116 8.82 -0.76 -4.75
CA LYS A 116 9.20 -2.17 -4.90
C LYS A 116 8.01 -3.10 -4.62
N LEU A 117 7.27 -2.86 -3.53
CA LEU A 117 6.08 -3.63 -3.19
C LEU A 117 5.06 -3.64 -4.34
N VAL A 118 4.79 -2.49 -4.97
CA VAL A 118 3.88 -2.38 -6.13
C VAL A 118 4.38 -3.19 -7.32
N HIS A 119 5.68 -3.09 -7.63
CA HIS A 119 6.28 -3.86 -8.70
C HIS A 119 6.12 -5.37 -8.46
N ASP A 120 6.43 -5.84 -7.24
CA ASP A 120 6.38 -7.25 -6.89
C ASP A 120 4.92 -7.76 -6.82
N LEU A 121 3.97 -6.92 -6.41
CA LEU A 121 2.53 -7.19 -6.49
C LEU A 121 2.08 -7.43 -7.93
N LYS A 122 2.45 -6.55 -8.86
CA LYS A 122 2.10 -6.70 -10.28
C LYS A 122 2.62 -8.01 -10.86
N LEU A 123 3.86 -8.37 -10.53
CA LEU A 123 4.46 -9.64 -10.95
C LEU A 123 3.72 -10.86 -10.38
N SER A 124 3.28 -10.80 -9.12
CA SER A 124 2.58 -11.91 -8.47
C SER A 124 1.20 -12.22 -9.07
N ILE A 125 0.60 -11.25 -9.75
CA ILE A 125 -0.74 -11.35 -10.35
C ILE A 125 -0.65 -11.85 -11.79
N LEU A 126 0.35 -11.38 -12.55
CA LEU A 126 0.54 -11.73 -13.97
C LEU A 126 1.18 -13.12 -14.20
N GLN A 127 1.53 -13.84 -13.13
CA GLN A 127 2.09 -15.20 -13.16
C GLN A 127 1.02 -16.27 -13.10
#